data_AF-A0A0Q5ZRF6-F1
#
_entry.id   AF-A0A0Q5ZRF6-F1
#
_cell.length_a   1.000
_cell.length_b   1.000
_cell.length_c   1.000
_cell.angle_alpha   90.00
_cell.angle_beta   90.00
_cell.angle_gamma   90.00
#
_symmetry.space_group_name_H-M   'P 1'
#
loop_
_entity.id
_entity.type
_entity.pdbx_description
1 polymer ?
#
loop_
_entity_poly.entity_id
_entity_poly.type
_entity_poly.pdbx_seq_one_letter_code
_entity_poly.pdbx_strand_id
1 'polypeptide(L)' 'MESFAENISGNKVLKAKLPDALENSKPFKNFRNILDRNDEYLQEWYIFRSLKQREFVKKQLTELKIIGES' A
#
# COMPACT_ATOMS: atom_id res chain seq x y z
N MET A 1 0.18 -1.74 -2.90
CA MET A 1 -0.20 -2.84 -1.99
C MET A 1 0.93 -3.86 -1.94
N GLU A 2 1.47 -4.25 -3.09
CA GLU A 2 2.66 -5.11 -3.21
C GLU A 2 3.84 -4.64 -2.35
N SER A 3 4.29 -3.39 -2.50
CA SER A 3 5.38 -2.84 -1.68
C SER A 3 5.08 -2.81 -0.17
N PHE A 4 3.81 -2.86 0.24
CA PHE A 4 3.49 -3.00 1.67
C PHE A 4 3.62 -4.46 2.11
N ALA A 5 3.09 -5.40 1.32
CA ALA A 5 3.19 -6.83 1.59
C ALA A 5 4.64 -7.31 1.73
N GLU A 6 5.56 -6.74 0.95
CA GLU A 6 7.00 -7.03 1.02
C GLU A 6 7.65 -6.54 2.32
N ASN A 7 7.15 -5.42 2.88
CA ASN A 7 7.72 -4.74 4.04
C ASN A 7 7.17 -5.24 5.39
N ILE A 8 6.18 -6.14 5.40
CA ILE A 8 5.67 -6.73 6.65
C ILE A 8 6.77 -7.58 7.29
N SER A 9 7.25 -7.09 8.42
CA SER A 9 8.26 -7.75 9.26
C SER A 9 7.56 -8.45 10.42
N GLY A 10 7.97 -9.67 10.74
CA GLY A 10 7.49 -10.40 11.92
C GLY A 10 6.29 -11.33 11.73
N ASN A 11 5.40 -11.10 10.75
CA ASN A 11 4.24 -11.98 10.50
C ASN A 11 4.36 -12.77 9.18
N LYS A 12 4.95 -13.96 9.27
CA LYS A 12 5.16 -14.89 8.13
C LYS A 12 3.85 -15.30 7.44
N VAL A 13 2.75 -15.41 8.19
CA VAL A 13 1.45 -15.80 7.65
C VAL A 13 0.87 -14.69 6.79
N LEU A 14 0.94 -13.44 7.24
CA LEU A 14 0.52 -12.27 6.46
C LEU A 14 1.38 -12.09 5.22
N LYS A 15 2.70 -12.25 5.35
CA LYS A 15 3.64 -12.13 4.23
C LYS A 15 3.35 -13.13 3.10
N ALA A 16 2.86 -14.33 3.41
CA ALA A 16 2.47 -15.32 2.42
C ALA A 16 1.07 -15.04 1.80
N LYS A 17 0.10 -14.59 2.60
CA LYS A 17 -1.30 -14.43 2.15
C LYS A 17 -1.58 -13.15 1.38
N LEU A 18 -0.82 -12.09 1.62
CA LEU A 18 -1.06 -10.79 0.98
C LEU A 18 -0.75 -10.81 -0.53
N PRO A 19 0.34 -11.42 -1.01
CA PRO A 19 0.58 -11.60 -2.45
C PRO A 19 -0.57 -12.35 -3.13
N ASP A 20 -0.99 -13.50 -2.58
CA ASP A 20 -2.10 -14.30 -3.10
C ASP A 20 -3.40 -13.47 -3.22
N ALA A 21 -3.64 -12.57 -2.26
CA ALA A 21 -4.82 -11.72 -2.29
C ALA A 21 -4.79 -10.70 -3.43
N LEU A 22 -3.61 -10.31 -3.92
CA LEU A 22 -3.44 -9.41 -5.05
C LEU A 22 -3.67 -10.09 -6.40
N GLU A 23 -3.46 -11.40 -6.47
CA GLU A 23 -3.67 -12.21 -7.68
C GLU A 23 -5.13 -12.64 -7.87
N ASN A 24 -5.95 -12.54 -6.82
CA ASN A 24 -7.35 -12.98 -6.84
C ASN A 24 -8.34 -11.90 -7.32
N SER A 25 -9.54 -12.34 -7.70
CA SER A 25 -10.65 -11.43 -8.03
C SER A 25 -10.97 -10.52 -6.82
N LYS A 26 -11.06 -9.20 -7.05
CA LYS A 26 -11.24 -8.14 -6.03
C LYS A 26 -10.04 -7.99 -5.08
N PRO A 27 -8.83 -7.68 -5.61
CA PRO A 27 -7.59 -7.70 -4.86
C PRO A 27 -7.61 -6.76 -3.65
N PHE A 28 -8.15 -5.55 -3.81
CA PHE A 28 -8.29 -4.58 -2.71
C PHE A 28 -9.14 -5.08 -1.56
N LYS A 29 -10.27 -5.75 -1.86
CA LYS A 29 -11.18 -6.26 -0.84
C LYS A 29 -10.54 -7.41 -0.07
N ASN A 30 -9.92 -8.35 -0.79
CA ASN A 30 -9.28 -9.52 -0.18
C ASN A 30 -8.08 -9.11 0.67
N PHE A 31 -7.23 -8.22 0.14
CA PHE A 31 -6.10 -7.66 0.85
C PHE A 31 -6.54 -6.98 2.16
N ARG A 32 -7.57 -6.12 2.10
CA ARG A 32 -8.12 -5.47 3.30
C ARG A 32 -8.70 -6.48 4.30
N ASN A 33 -9.45 -7.46 3.84
CA ASN A 33 -10.04 -8.49 4.72
C ASN A 33 -8.99 -9.32 5.47
N ILE A 34 -7.81 -9.52 4.89
CA ILE A 34 -6.70 -10.22 5.54
C ILE A 34 -6.09 -9.35 6.65
N LEU A 35 -5.96 -8.05 6.40
CA LEU A 35 -5.47 -7.09 7.39
C LEU A 35 -6.48 -6.82 8.51
N ASP A 36 -7.78 -6.82 8.22
CA ASP A 36 -8.86 -6.58 9.19
C ASP A 36 -8.91 -7.62 10.32
N ARG A 37 -8.31 -8.81 10.08
CA ARG A 37 -8.14 -9.84 11.12
C ARG A 37 -6.93 -9.59 12.03
N ASN A 38 -6.16 -8.53 11.77
CA ASN A 38 -4.96 -8.14 12.49
C ASN A 38 -4.88 -6.59 12.58
N ASP A 39 -5.56 -6.00 13.56
CA ASP A 39 -5.76 -4.54 13.68
C ASP A 39 -4.49 -3.70 13.55
N GLU A 40 -3.36 -4.16 14.08
CA GLU A 40 -2.06 -3.47 13.98
C GLU A 40 -1.64 -3.26 12.51
N TYR A 41 -1.69 -4.31 11.69
CA TYR A 41 -1.29 -4.24 10.28
C TYR A 41 -2.29 -3.46 9.43
N LEU A 42 -3.55 -3.39 9.83
CA LEU A 42 -4.54 -2.54 9.18
C LEU A 42 -4.20 -1.05 9.40
N GLN A 43 -3.79 -0.66 10.61
CA GLN A 43 -3.33 0.70 10.90
C GLN A 43 -2.05 1.04 10.14
N GLU A 44 -1.06 0.15 10.13
CA GLU A 44 0.17 0.33 9.34
C GLU A 44 -0.14 0.52 7.86
N TRP A 45 -1.09 -0.24 7.31
CA TRP A 45 -1.52 -0.11 5.92
C TRP A 45 -2.13 1.26 5.63
N TYR A 46 -2.96 1.81 6.52
CA TYR A 46 -3.51 3.16 6.33
C TYR A 46 -2.44 4.23 6.36
N ILE A 47 -1.47 4.12 7.27
CA ILE A 47 -0.34 5.04 7.36
C ILE A 47 0.49 4.96 6.08
N PHE A 48 0.86 3.76 5.64
CA PHE A 48 1.61 3.53 4.42
C PHE A 48 0.90 4.10 3.19
N ARG A 49 -0.40 3.81 3.03
CA ARG A 49 -1.22 4.31 1.91
C ARG A 49 -1.26 5.83 1.88
N SER A 50 -1.45 6.46 3.04
CA SER A 50 -1.49 7.92 3.15
C SER A 50 -0.15 8.56 2.80
N LEU A 51 0.96 7.96 3.21
CA LEU A 51 2.31 8.40 2.85
C LEU A 51 2.54 8.32 1.34
N LYS A 52 2.23 7.17 0.71
CA LYS A 52 2.40 6.99 -0.74
C LYS A 52 1.53 7.93 -1.55
N GLN A 53 0.31 8.22 -1.09
CA GLN A 53 -0.56 9.19 -1.74
C GLN A 53 0.04 10.60 -1.67
N ARG A 54 0.58 11.01 -0.52
CA ARG A 54 1.28 12.30 -0.39
C ARG A 54 2.52 12.37 -1.28
N GLU A 55 3.32 11.33 -1.35
CA GLU A 55 4.50 11.25 -2.23
C GLU A 55 4.10 11.40 -3.71
N PHE A 56 3.02 10.72 -4.12
CA PHE A 56 2.51 10.78 -5.48
C PHE A 56 2.01 12.18 -5.85
N VAL A 57 1.30 12.85 -4.96
CA VAL A 57 0.86 14.25 -5.16
C VAL A 57 2.07 15.19 -5.24
N LYS A 58 3.05 15.04 -4.33
CA LYS A 58 4.29 15.83 -4.38
C LYS A 58 5.02 15.65 -5.72
N LYS A 59 5.16 14.41 -6.19
CA LYS A 59 5.81 14.09 -7.47
C LYS A 59 5.11 14.79 -8.65
N GLN A 60 3.78 14.69 -8.74
CA GLN A 60 3.02 15.36 -9.80
C GLN A 60 3.17 16.89 -9.74
N LEU A 61 3.11 17.48 -8.54
CA LEU A 61 3.29 18.93 -8.38
C LEU A 61 4.69 19.38 -8.81
N THR A 62 5.73 18.59 -8.50
CA THR A 62 7.09 18.85 -8.96
C THR A 62 7.20 18.75 -10.48
N GLU A 63 6.65 17.70 -11.09
CA GLU A 63 6.65 17.53 -12.56
C GLU A 63 5.91 18.67 -13.26
N LEU A 64 4.76 19.11 -12.73
CA LEU A 64 4.00 20.23 -13.28
C LEU A 64 4.75 21.57 -13.16
N LYS A 65 5.46 21.81 -12.05
CA LYS A 65 6.30 23.02 -11.89
C LYS A 65 7.44 23.04 -12.90
N ILE A 66 8.08 21.90 -13.13
CA ILE A 66 9.16 21.78 -14.13
C ILE A 66 8.65 22.07 -15.55
N ILE A 67 7.43 21.64 -15.89
CA ILE A 67 6.81 21.89 -17.22
C ILE A 67 6.40 23.37 -17.38
N GLY A 68 5.99 24.05 -16.32
CA GLY A 68 5.59 25.47 -16.37
C GLY A 68 6.75 26.47 -16.38
N GLU A 69 7.97 26.01 -16.05
CA GLU A 69 9.21 26.80 -16.05
C GLU A 69 10.10 26.53 -17.29
N SER A 70 9.71 25.59 -18.15
CA SER A 70 10.41 25.21 -19.41
C SER A 70 9.80 25.90 -20.62
#